data_AF-A0A4R0QTG7-F1
#
_entry.id   AF-A0A4R0QTG7-F1
#
_cell.length_a   1.000
_cell.length_b   1.000
_cell.length_c   1.000
_cell.angle_alpha   90.00
_cell.angle_beta   90.00
_cell.angle_gamma   90.00
#
_symmetry.space_group_name_H-M   'P 1'
#
loop_
_entity.id
_entity.type
_entity.pdbx_description
1 polymer ?
#
loop_
_entity_poly.entity_id
_entity_poly.type
_entity_poly.pdbx_seq_one_letter_code
_entity_poly.pdbx_strand_id
1 'polypeptide(L)'
;MRRWRWRVKADAPHLGRRFFYSDNFCVWEERSQGAFGSNRCSSPASQPSLRSLLWIRRIDCMGILLGPQQDIVRNSTRLMFITTETEYRAKINLLVRQANVCGLGSRETIPVEVRTIIRTADSARRPLSLNEIEYICAICKSSEKAVIELIEKSPKMIAKASASLLHKQPGLIAQGGELFPEHRAAACWRDCEQFIRVVTYGVASNCTVITDKAGIKSLLELYMVLGVPVKALLCVLTELKNLSVNRLRRSGYERESTCAQGAFDDLICALNPKSE
;
A
#
# COMPACT_ATOMS: atom_id res chain seq x y z
N MET A 1 -20.43 26.73 -22.52
CA MET A 1 -20.46 25.76 -23.64
C MET A 1 -19.16 25.82 -24.42
N ARG A 2 -18.28 24.81 -24.34
CA ARG A 2 -17.39 24.38 -25.45
C ARG A 2 -17.01 22.90 -25.24
N ARG A 3 -17.50 22.06 -26.14
CA ARG A 3 -17.20 20.63 -26.33
C ARG A 3 -15.78 20.50 -26.87
N TRP A 4 -15.02 19.52 -26.37
CA TRP A 4 -13.91 18.93 -27.11
C TRP A 4 -14.14 17.42 -27.23
N ARG A 5 -14.15 16.98 -28.49
CA ARG A 5 -14.50 15.65 -28.98
C ARG A 5 -13.19 15.02 -29.45
N TRP A 6 -12.74 13.92 -28.82
CA TRP A 6 -11.61 13.16 -29.35
C TRP A 6 -12.12 12.09 -30.31
N ARG A 7 -11.60 12.16 -31.53
CA ARG A 7 -11.90 11.33 -32.70
C ARG A 7 -11.02 10.07 -32.63
N VAL A 8 -11.63 8.90 -32.64
CA VAL A 8 -10.97 7.61 -32.87
C VAL A 8 -10.56 7.55 -34.34
N LYS A 9 -9.30 7.17 -34.63
CA LYS A 9 -8.90 6.62 -35.93
C LYS A 9 -8.41 5.21 -35.71
N ALA A 10 -9.02 4.28 -36.41
CA ALA A 10 -8.62 2.89 -36.54
C ALA A 10 -7.90 2.67 -37.90
N ASP A 11 -7.19 1.54 -37.98
CA ASP A 11 -6.61 0.82 -39.13
C ASP A 11 -5.23 1.34 -39.62
N ALA A 12 -4.20 0.52 -39.91
CA ALA A 12 -4.12 -0.89 -40.31
C ALA A 12 -2.68 -1.48 -40.07
N PRO A 13 -2.22 -2.64 -40.63
CA PRO A 13 -1.62 -3.74 -39.85
C PRO A 13 -0.17 -4.13 -40.24
N HIS A 14 0.36 -5.14 -39.53
CA HIS A 14 1.57 -5.95 -39.81
C HIS A 14 2.95 -5.29 -39.63
N LEU A 15 3.67 -5.73 -38.59
CA LEU A 15 5.06 -6.22 -38.65
C LEU A 15 5.45 -6.75 -37.26
N GLY A 16 5.72 -8.05 -37.19
CA GLY A 16 5.95 -8.77 -35.95
C GLY A 16 7.21 -8.30 -35.22
N ARG A 17 7.16 -8.29 -33.89
CA ARG A 17 8.34 -8.40 -33.03
C ARG A 17 8.00 -9.24 -31.80
N ARG A 18 8.87 -10.23 -31.57
CA ARG A 18 8.91 -11.10 -30.39
C ARG A 18 9.11 -10.24 -29.14
N PHE A 19 8.37 -10.55 -28.08
CA PHE A 19 8.72 -10.09 -26.74
C PHE A 19 9.97 -10.86 -26.28
N PHE A 20 11.07 -10.15 -26.13
CA PHE A 20 12.18 -10.58 -25.28
C PHE A 20 11.98 -9.94 -23.90
N TYR A 21 11.93 -10.76 -22.87
CA TYR A 21 12.16 -10.29 -21.50
C TYR A 21 13.68 -10.21 -21.30
N SER A 22 14.19 -9.02 -21.00
CA SER A 22 15.52 -8.87 -20.41
C SER A 22 15.43 -7.99 -19.17
N ASP A 23 15.75 -8.61 -18.03
CA ASP A 23 16.37 -8.09 -16.83
C ASP A 23 16.31 -6.57 -16.53
N ASN A 24 15.72 -6.30 -15.37
CA ASN A 24 16.19 -5.36 -14.35
C ASN A 24 15.99 -3.83 -14.52
N PHE A 25 15.34 -3.26 -13.49
CA PHE A 25 15.41 -1.87 -13.01
C PHE A 25 14.73 -0.77 -13.84
N CYS A 26 13.72 -0.13 -13.27
CA CYS A 26 13.42 1.27 -13.56
C CYS A 26 14.45 2.17 -12.86
N VAL A 27 15.57 2.41 -13.53
CA VAL A 27 16.37 3.63 -13.31
C VAL A 27 15.75 4.71 -14.19
N TRP A 28 15.37 5.85 -13.59
CA TRP A 28 15.12 7.07 -14.35
C TRP A 28 16.48 7.64 -14.76
N GLU A 29 16.80 7.59 -16.05
CA GLU A 29 18.00 8.22 -16.62
C GLU A 29 17.55 9.37 -17.54
N GLU A 30 17.72 10.62 -17.07
CA GLU A 30 17.57 11.82 -17.89
C GLU A 30 18.77 11.93 -18.84
N ARG A 31 18.55 11.71 -20.13
CA ARG A 31 19.53 12.05 -21.16
C ARG A 31 19.66 13.57 -21.26
N SER A 32 20.72 14.12 -20.67
CA SER A 32 21.23 15.45 -21.01
C SER A 32 22.49 15.28 -21.85
N GLN A 33 22.47 15.77 -23.10
CA GLN A 33 23.67 15.82 -23.94
C GLN A 33 24.58 16.98 -23.46
N GLY A 34 25.81 16.61 -23.06
CA GLY A 34 27.09 17.33 -23.17
C GLY A 34 27.21 18.81 -22.77
N ALA A 35 28.06 19.11 -21.77
CA ALA A 35 29.35 19.81 -21.96
C ALA A 35 30.05 20.09 -20.61
N PHE A 36 31.37 20.10 -20.67
CA PHE A 36 32.39 20.26 -19.63
C PHE A 36 32.27 21.55 -18.78
N GLY A 37 32.57 21.48 -17.48
CA GLY A 37 32.78 22.67 -16.64
C GLY A 37 32.86 22.37 -15.13
N SER A 38 33.87 22.90 -14.46
CA SER A 38 34.32 22.55 -13.11
C SER A 38 33.59 23.27 -11.96
N ASN A 39 33.67 22.63 -10.78
CA ASN A 39 33.66 23.16 -9.41
C ASN A 39 32.37 23.60 -8.71
N ARG A 40 32.31 23.08 -7.47
CA ARG A 40 31.69 23.56 -6.21
C ARG A 40 30.23 23.19 -5.91
N CYS A 41 30.12 22.46 -4.80
CA CYS A 41 28.93 22.16 -4.01
C CYS A 41 28.09 23.40 -3.72
N SER A 42 26.78 23.28 -3.92
CA SER A 42 25.70 23.65 -2.99
C SER A 42 24.37 23.24 -3.64
N SER A 43 23.82 22.07 -3.28
CA SER A 43 22.45 21.71 -3.65
C SER A 43 21.49 22.03 -2.50
N PRO A 44 20.38 22.74 -2.76
CA PRO A 44 19.32 22.96 -1.77
C PRO A 44 18.45 21.69 -1.65
N ALA A 45 17.92 21.49 -0.44
CA ALA A 45 17.02 20.40 -0.08
C ALA A 45 15.85 20.26 -1.07
N SER A 46 15.78 19.12 -1.75
CA SER A 46 14.68 18.75 -2.62
C SER A 46 13.49 18.26 -1.78
N GLN A 47 12.51 19.13 -1.60
CA GLN A 47 11.19 18.78 -1.08
C GLN A 47 10.50 17.76 -2.02
N PRO A 48 9.79 16.75 -1.48
CA PRO A 48 9.01 15.84 -2.31
C PRO A 48 7.79 16.55 -2.91
N SER A 49 7.63 16.40 -4.22
CA SER A 49 6.62 17.08 -5.04
C SER A 49 5.17 16.77 -4.64
N LEU A 50 4.29 17.76 -4.79
CA LEU A 50 2.83 17.80 -4.54
C LEU A 50 1.98 16.69 -5.22
N ARG A 51 2.57 15.70 -5.91
CA ARG A 51 1.84 14.59 -6.55
C ARG A 51 1.43 13.47 -5.58
N SER A 52 1.98 13.43 -4.38
CA SER A 52 1.60 12.50 -3.30
C SER A 52 0.30 12.89 -2.56
N LEU A 53 -0.26 14.09 -2.84
CA LEU A 53 -1.49 14.61 -2.20
C LEU A 53 -2.78 14.38 -3.00
N LEU A 54 -2.73 13.65 -4.12
CA LEU A 54 -3.90 13.33 -4.96
C LEU A 54 -4.55 11.96 -4.62
N TRP A 55 -4.32 11.46 -3.39
CA TRP A 55 -4.73 10.14 -2.89
C TRP A 55 -6.25 9.90 -2.88
N ILE A 56 -7.11 10.93 -2.86
CA ILE A 56 -8.56 10.74 -2.62
C ILE A 56 -9.44 10.66 -3.88
N ARG A 57 -9.02 11.11 -5.08
CA ARG A 57 -9.92 11.06 -6.25
C ARG A 57 -10.00 9.72 -6.99
N ARG A 58 -9.16 8.73 -6.66
CA ARG A 58 -9.02 7.52 -7.50
C ARG A 58 -9.45 6.19 -6.87
N ILE A 59 -9.50 6.09 -5.54
CA ILE A 59 -10.22 4.99 -4.89
C ILE A 59 -11.74 5.16 -5.11
N ASP A 60 -12.22 6.40 -5.24
CA ASP A 60 -13.60 6.71 -5.64
C ASP A 60 -13.96 6.31 -7.09
N CYS A 61 -12.99 6.03 -7.97
CA CYS A 61 -13.28 5.83 -9.40
C CYS A 61 -13.03 4.41 -9.91
N MET A 62 -12.09 3.62 -9.35
CA MET A 62 -11.74 2.33 -9.96
C MET A 62 -12.61 1.16 -9.54
N GLY A 63 -13.22 1.20 -8.34
CA GLY A 63 -14.20 0.18 -7.91
C GLY A 63 -15.62 0.40 -8.45
N ILE A 64 -15.91 1.57 -9.04
CA ILE A 64 -17.27 1.94 -9.49
C ILE A 64 -17.47 1.67 -10.99
N LEU A 65 -16.39 1.51 -11.78
CA LEU A 65 -16.49 1.48 -13.25
C LEU A 65 -16.47 0.11 -13.90
N LEU A 66 -16.24 -0.97 -13.15
CA LEU A 66 -16.28 -2.34 -13.67
C LEU A 66 -17.08 -3.24 -12.71
N GLY A 67 -18.40 -3.06 -12.72
CA GLY A 67 -19.32 -4.10 -12.27
C GLY A 67 -19.17 -5.36 -13.12
N PRO A 68 -19.64 -6.53 -12.65
CA PRO A 68 -19.59 -7.77 -13.42
C PRO A 68 -20.30 -7.58 -14.76
N GLN A 69 -19.69 -8.09 -15.83
CA GLN A 69 -20.24 -8.08 -17.18
C GLN A 69 -21.60 -8.80 -17.17
N GLN A 70 -22.70 -8.07 -17.35
CA GLN A 70 -24.05 -8.64 -17.33
C GLN A 70 -24.79 -8.36 -18.63
N ASP A 71 -25.22 -9.46 -19.25
CA ASP A 71 -26.07 -9.51 -20.43
C ASP A 71 -27.40 -8.79 -20.19
N ILE A 72 -27.77 -7.95 -21.16
CA ILE A 72 -28.93 -7.07 -21.07
C ILE A 72 -30.21 -7.88 -21.34
N VAL A 73 -30.87 -8.32 -20.26
CA VAL A 73 -32.27 -8.79 -20.32
C VAL A 73 -33.18 -7.66 -19.84
N ARG A 74 -33.98 -7.11 -20.76
CA ARG A 74 -34.97 -6.05 -20.48
C ARG A 74 -36.29 -6.67 -20.02
N ASN A 75 -36.67 -6.53 -18.75
CA ASN A 75 -38.03 -6.14 -18.32
C ASN A 75 -38.21 -6.15 -16.80
N SER A 76 -38.86 -5.12 -16.24
CA SER A 76 -39.33 -4.99 -14.84
C SER A 76 -38.27 -4.97 -13.72
N THR A 77 -37.06 -5.47 -13.97
CA THR A 77 -35.95 -5.62 -13.02
C THR A 77 -35.23 -4.31 -12.66
N ARG A 78 -35.52 -3.20 -13.34
CA ARG A 78 -34.73 -1.96 -13.25
C ARG A 78 -34.78 -1.31 -11.87
N LEU A 79 -35.91 -1.38 -11.16
CA LEU A 79 -36.01 -0.82 -9.80
C LEU A 79 -35.25 -1.68 -8.76
N MET A 80 -35.37 -3.00 -8.84
CA MET A 80 -34.65 -3.97 -7.99
C MET A 80 -33.13 -3.91 -8.20
N PHE A 81 -32.66 -3.71 -9.43
CA PHE A 81 -31.23 -3.53 -9.71
C PHE A 81 -30.68 -2.20 -9.18
N ILE A 82 -31.48 -1.12 -9.17
CA ILE A 82 -31.05 0.16 -8.60
C ILE A 82 -30.95 0.10 -7.07
N THR A 83 -31.87 -0.59 -6.38
CA THR A 83 -31.79 -0.75 -4.91
C THR A 83 -30.59 -1.59 -4.51
N THR A 84 -30.32 -2.70 -5.21
CA THR A 84 -29.16 -3.56 -4.91
C THR A 84 -27.82 -2.89 -5.20
N GLU A 85 -27.69 -2.09 -6.27
CA GLU A 85 -26.45 -1.34 -6.55
C GLU A 85 -26.21 -0.22 -5.51
N THR A 86 -27.27 0.48 -5.10
CA THR A 86 -27.17 1.53 -4.08
C THR A 86 -26.85 0.94 -2.69
N GLU A 87 -27.46 -0.17 -2.32
CA GLU A 87 -27.16 -0.93 -1.10
C GLU A 87 -25.72 -1.48 -1.12
N TYR A 88 -25.27 -2.03 -2.24
CA TYR A 88 -23.89 -2.53 -2.40
C TYR A 88 -22.87 -1.40 -2.26
N ARG A 89 -23.09 -0.25 -2.91
CA ARG A 89 -22.24 0.95 -2.74
C ARG A 89 -22.28 1.48 -1.31
N ALA A 90 -23.45 1.51 -0.68
CA ALA A 90 -23.60 1.92 0.72
C ALA A 90 -22.81 1.00 1.65
N LYS A 91 -22.85 -0.32 1.41
CA LYS A 91 -22.07 -1.32 2.14
C LYS A 91 -20.56 -1.09 1.96
N ILE A 92 -20.07 -0.93 0.74
CA ILE A 92 -18.64 -0.63 0.50
C ILE A 92 -18.22 0.65 1.21
N ASN A 93 -19.01 1.72 1.09
CA ASN A 93 -18.70 2.99 1.74
C ASN A 93 -18.66 2.89 3.27
N LEU A 94 -19.56 2.10 3.85
CA LEU A 94 -19.56 1.82 5.28
C LEU A 94 -18.29 1.06 5.69
N LEU A 95 -17.96 -0.02 4.97
CA LEU A 95 -16.77 -0.84 5.24
C LEU A 95 -15.48 -0.03 5.08
N VAL A 96 -15.38 0.83 4.06
CA VAL A 96 -14.22 1.72 3.85
C VAL A 96 -14.05 2.69 5.02
N ARG A 97 -15.14 3.20 5.61
CA ARG A 97 -15.10 4.10 6.77
C ARG A 97 -14.70 3.38 8.06
N GLN A 98 -15.14 2.14 8.22
CA GLN A 98 -14.86 1.32 9.41
C GLN A 98 -13.51 0.61 9.33
N ALA A 99 -13.01 0.34 8.12
CA ALA A 99 -11.73 -0.31 7.90
C ALA A 99 -10.59 0.55 8.44
N ASN A 100 -9.89 -0.01 9.42
CA ASN A 100 -8.72 0.58 10.05
C ASN A 100 -7.72 -0.52 10.39
N VAL A 101 -6.45 -0.25 10.14
CA VAL A 101 -5.35 -1.18 10.48
C VAL A 101 -4.73 -0.76 11.81
N CYS A 102 -4.53 0.52 12.06
CA CYS A 102 -3.74 1.00 13.19
C CYS A 102 -4.54 1.03 14.49
N GLY A 103 -4.22 0.13 15.43
CA GLY A 103 -4.77 0.09 16.79
C GLY A 103 -3.96 0.87 17.82
N LEU A 104 -2.79 1.41 17.45
CA LEU A 104 -1.85 2.07 18.37
C LEU A 104 -2.43 3.33 19.03
N GLY A 105 -3.35 4.03 18.35
CA GLY A 105 -4.00 5.24 18.87
C GLY A 105 -4.86 5.02 20.13
N SER A 106 -5.24 3.77 20.40
CA SER A 106 -6.08 3.36 21.55
C SER A 106 -5.32 2.47 22.54
N ARG A 107 -4.01 2.25 22.34
CA ARG A 107 -3.21 1.29 23.12
C ARG A 107 -2.72 1.89 24.44
N GLU A 108 -3.32 1.51 25.56
CA GLU A 108 -2.96 2.08 26.88
C GLU A 108 -1.48 1.94 27.27
N THR A 109 -0.78 0.93 26.74
CA THR A 109 0.66 0.73 26.96
C THR A 109 1.55 1.80 26.34
N ILE A 110 1.00 2.64 25.44
CA ILE A 110 1.71 3.73 24.77
C ILE A 110 1.29 5.06 25.42
N PRO A 111 2.21 5.97 25.77
CA PRO A 111 1.86 7.27 26.35
C PRO A 111 0.85 8.09 25.52
N VAL A 112 0.00 8.87 26.20
CA VAL A 112 -1.15 9.57 25.59
C VAL A 112 -0.71 10.52 24.47
N GLU A 113 0.41 11.19 24.65
CA GLU A 113 1.03 12.14 23.74
C GLU A 113 1.46 11.43 22.45
N VAL A 114 2.16 10.29 22.59
CA VAL A 114 2.58 9.44 21.47
C VAL A 114 1.38 8.90 20.71
N ARG A 115 0.34 8.42 21.40
CA ARG A 115 -0.90 7.95 20.75
C ARG A 115 -1.58 9.03 19.93
N THR A 116 -1.53 10.27 20.40
CA THR A 116 -2.15 11.41 19.72
C THR A 116 -1.41 11.78 18.45
N ILE A 117 -0.08 11.76 18.47
CA ILE A 117 0.74 11.93 17.27
C ILE A 117 0.45 10.82 16.26
N ILE A 118 0.47 9.55 16.69
CA ILE A 118 0.20 8.40 15.82
C ILE A 118 -1.21 8.49 15.21
N ARG A 119 -2.24 8.80 16.01
CA ARG A 119 -3.62 8.96 15.52
C ARG A 119 -3.73 10.05 14.46
N THR A 120 -3.01 11.15 14.65
CA THR A 120 -2.98 12.27 13.69
C THR A 120 -2.30 11.86 12.38
N ALA A 121 -1.13 11.22 12.47
CA ALA A 121 -0.40 10.74 11.29
C ALA A 121 -1.18 9.65 10.52
N ASP A 122 -1.83 8.73 11.24
CA ASP A 122 -2.59 7.64 10.64
C ASP A 122 -3.89 8.13 9.99
N SER A 123 -4.62 9.05 10.64
CA SER A 123 -5.81 9.69 10.06
C SER A 123 -5.47 10.45 8.77
N ALA A 124 -4.28 11.05 8.71
CA ALA A 124 -3.75 11.71 7.51
C ALA A 124 -3.06 10.75 6.52
N ARG A 125 -2.98 9.45 6.86
CA ARG A 125 -2.34 8.39 6.08
C ARG A 125 -0.91 8.71 5.62
N ARG A 126 -0.13 9.38 6.46
CA ARG A 126 1.25 9.82 6.15
C ARG A 126 2.28 9.16 7.05
N PRO A 127 3.53 8.98 6.61
CA PRO A 127 4.60 8.60 7.54
C PRO A 127 4.76 9.64 8.65
N LEU A 128 5.40 9.23 9.76
CA LEU A 128 5.85 10.16 10.79
C LEU A 128 6.87 11.13 10.18
N SER A 129 6.77 12.40 10.53
CA SER A 129 7.79 13.41 10.24
C SER A 129 9.03 13.20 11.12
N LEU A 130 10.17 13.80 10.76
CA LEU A 130 11.41 13.66 11.53
C LEU A 130 11.24 14.08 12.99
N ASN A 131 10.59 15.22 13.25
CA ASN A 131 10.34 15.72 14.60
C ASN A 131 9.44 14.77 15.41
N GLU A 132 8.44 14.15 14.76
CA GLU A 132 7.59 13.15 15.41
C GLU A 132 8.35 11.86 15.72
N ILE A 133 9.25 11.43 14.81
CA ILE A 133 10.10 10.26 15.04
C ILE A 133 11.02 10.51 16.23
N GLU A 134 11.73 11.65 16.26
CA GLU A 134 12.61 12.06 17.35
C GLU A 134 11.86 12.07 18.69
N TYR A 135 10.72 12.76 18.74
CA TYR A 135 9.90 12.87 19.95
C TYR A 135 9.40 11.51 20.46
N ILE A 136 8.83 10.69 19.57
CA ILE A 136 8.30 9.37 19.93
C ILE A 136 9.44 8.45 20.39
N CYS A 137 10.55 8.41 19.66
CA CYS A 137 11.67 7.52 19.95
C CYS A 137 12.35 7.87 21.27
N ALA A 138 12.45 9.16 21.62
CA ALA A 138 12.96 9.61 22.91
C ALA A 138 12.11 9.07 24.08
N ILE A 139 10.78 9.09 23.95
CA ILE A 139 9.85 8.61 24.97
C ILE A 139 9.83 7.08 25.05
N CYS A 140 9.73 6.42 23.89
CA CYS A 140 9.58 4.96 23.78
C CYS A 140 10.91 4.20 23.79
N LYS A 141 12.05 4.90 23.85
CA LYS A 141 13.42 4.37 23.90
C LYS A 141 13.80 3.49 22.70
N SER A 142 13.25 3.79 21.53
CA SER A 142 13.57 3.16 20.24
C SER A 142 14.60 3.98 19.45
N SER A 143 15.20 3.39 18.42
CA SER A 143 16.16 4.05 17.54
C SER A 143 15.47 4.85 16.41
N GLU A 144 15.67 6.16 16.39
CA GLU A 144 15.22 7.04 15.30
C GLU A 144 15.77 6.60 13.94
N LYS A 145 17.07 6.27 13.91
CA LYS A 145 17.76 5.84 12.69
C LYS A 145 17.15 4.55 12.13
N ALA A 146 16.74 3.62 13.00
CA ALA A 146 16.07 2.40 12.58
C ALA A 146 14.70 2.68 11.94
N VAL A 147 13.92 3.59 12.53
CA VAL A 147 12.60 3.99 12.01
C VAL A 147 12.74 4.70 10.66
N ILE A 148 13.66 5.67 10.56
CA ILE A 148 13.96 6.37 9.31
C ILE A 148 14.41 5.37 8.24
N GLU A 149 15.29 4.45 8.59
CA GLU A 149 15.78 3.44 7.64
C GLU A 149 14.65 2.53 7.14
N LEU A 150 13.73 2.09 8.00
CA LEU A 150 12.55 1.35 7.54
C LEU A 150 11.73 2.16 6.55
N ILE A 151 11.43 3.42 6.86
CA ILE A 151 10.64 4.31 5.99
C ILE A 151 11.33 4.46 4.62
N GLU A 152 12.62 4.80 4.61
CA GLU A 152 13.37 5.01 3.37
C GLU A 152 13.50 3.75 2.50
N LYS A 153 13.68 2.58 3.13
CA LYS A 153 13.88 1.32 2.39
C LYS A 153 12.56 0.64 2.02
N SER A 154 11.44 1.05 2.60
CA SER A 154 10.11 0.44 2.39
C SER A 154 9.75 0.24 0.91
N PRO A 155 9.87 1.25 0.01
CA PRO A 155 9.49 1.07 -1.39
C PRO A 155 10.30 -0.03 -2.09
N LYS A 156 11.61 -0.10 -1.82
CA LYS A 156 12.49 -1.14 -2.37
C LYS A 156 12.16 -2.53 -1.81
N MET A 157 11.79 -2.62 -0.54
CA MET A 157 11.41 -3.90 0.08
C MET A 157 10.07 -4.41 -0.46
N ILE A 158 9.08 -3.53 -0.65
CA ILE A 158 7.79 -3.88 -1.26
C ILE A 158 7.99 -4.36 -2.70
N ALA A 159 8.80 -3.66 -3.49
CA ALA A 159 9.11 -4.09 -4.86
C ALA A 159 9.76 -5.49 -4.90
N LYS A 160 10.71 -5.76 -4.00
CA LYS A 160 11.35 -7.08 -3.89
C LYS A 160 10.37 -8.17 -3.44
N ALA A 161 9.54 -7.90 -2.44
CA ALA A 161 8.53 -8.85 -1.96
C ALA A 161 7.50 -9.19 -3.03
N SER A 162 7.03 -8.17 -3.76
CA SER A 162 6.09 -8.32 -4.87
C SER A 162 6.70 -9.13 -6.01
N ALA A 163 7.93 -8.82 -6.42
CA ALA A 163 8.64 -9.59 -7.45
C ALA A 163 8.86 -11.06 -7.03
N SER A 164 9.20 -11.31 -5.78
CA SER A 164 9.34 -12.67 -5.22
C SER A 164 8.03 -13.46 -5.32
N LEU A 165 6.88 -12.84 -5.00
CA LEU A 165 5.58 -13.47 -5.18
C LEU A 165 5.30 -13.79 -6.65
N LEU A 166 5.46 -12.80 -7.55
CA LEU A 166 5.14 -12.97 -8.97
C LEU A 166 6.06 -13.99 -9.66
N HIS A 167 7.31 -14.11 -9.20
CA HIS A 167 8.21 -15.16 -9.65
C HIS A 167 7.71 -16.56 -9.21
N LYS A 168 7.24 -16.69 -7.96
CA LYS A 168 6.70 -17.95 -7.43
C LYS A 168 5.32 -18.30 -8.04
N GLN A 169 4.52 -17.30 -8.36
CA GLN A 169 3.12 -17.44 -8.80
C GLN A 169 2.83 -16.49 -9.98
N PRO A 170 3.38 -16.76 -11.18
CA PRO A 170 3.20 -15.88 -12.34
C PRO A 170 1.75 -15.82 -12.83
N GLY A 171 0.94 -16.86 -12.54
CA GLY A 171 -0.48 -16.93 -12.89
C GLY A 171 -1.34 -15.85 -12.24
N LEU A 172 -0.88 -15.20 -11.16
CA LEU A 172 -1.64 -14.15 -10.48
C LEU A 172 -1.90 -12.92 -11.36
N ILE A 173 -0.97 -12.61 -12.27
CA ILE A 173 -1.06 -11.44 -13.18
C ILE A 173 -1.42 -11.83 -14.61
N ALA A 174 -1.57 -13.12 -14.91
CA ALA A 174 -2.04 -13.59 -16.20
C ALA A 174 -3.52 -13.22 -16.39
N GLN A 175 -4.01 -13.27 -17.63
CA GLN A 175 -5.43 -13.05 -17.91
C GLN A 175 -6.29 -14.04 -17.10
N GLY A 176 -7.24 -13.52 -16.32
CA GLY A 176 -8.06 -14.31 -15.40
C GLY A 176 -7.45 -14.53 -14.01
N GLY A 177 -6.21 -14.10 -13.78
CA GLY A 177 -5.55 -14.13 -12.47
C GLY A 177 -6.10 -13.08 -11.49
N GLU A 178 -5.94 -13.33 -10.19
CA GLU A 178 -6.54 -12.51 -9.13
C GLU A 178 -5.94 -11.09 -9.02
N LEU A 179 -4.72 -10.88 -9.52
CA LEU A 179 -4.06 -9.58 -9.60
C LEU A 179 -4.11 -8.96 -11.01
N PHE A 180 -4.80 -9.61 -11.94
CA PHE A 180 -5.11 -9.04 -13.25
C PHE A 180 -6.42 -8.23 -13.20
N PRO A 181 -6.50 -7.09 -13.90
CA PRO A 181 -5.42 -6.42 -14.66
C PRO A 181 -4.47 -5.62 -13.74
N GLU A 182 -3.39 -5.08 -14.32
CA GLU A 182 -2.27 -4.41 -13.62
C GLU A 182 -2.66 -3.46 -12.48
N HIS A 183 -3.77 -2.73 -12.61
CA HIS A 183 -4.21 -1.81 -11.56
C HIS A 183 -4.63 -2.50 -10.26
N ARG A 184 -5.05 -3.78 -10.30
CA ARG A 184 -5.34 -4.60 -9.11
C ARG A 184 -4.05 -4.97 -8.39
N ALA A 185 -3.01 -5.40 -9.13
CA ALA A 185 -1.68 -5.59 -8.58
C ALA A 185 -1.16 -4.30 -7.92
N ALA A 186 -1.27 -3.16 -8.63
CA ALA A 186 -0.87 -1.86 -8.09
C ALA A 186 -1.64 -1.46 -6.82
N ALA A 187 -2.92 -1.84 -6.70
CA ALA A 187 -3.70 -1.63 -5.47
C ALA A 187 -3.17 -2.49 -4.31
N CYS A 188 -2.88 -3.77 -4.57
CA CYS A 188 -2.30 -4.67 -3.57
C CYS A 188 -0.95 -4.14 -3.04
N TRP A 189 -0.10 -3.60 -3.92
CA TRP A 189 1.20 -3.03 -3.52
C TRP A 189 1.04 -1.74 -2.71
N ARG A 190 0.04 -0.92 -3.03
CA ARG A 190 -0.29 0.27 -2.21
C ARG A 190 -0.77 -0.12 -0.81
N ASP A 191 -1.53 -1.20 -0.67
CA ASP A 191 -1.93 -1.68 0.66
C ASP A 191 -0.70 -2.11 1.47
N CYS A 192 0.30 -2.73 0.84
CA CYS A 192 1.58 -3.05 1.48
C CYS A 192 2.33 -1.80 2.00
N GLU A 193 2.25 -0.67 1.30
CA GLU A 193 2.79 0.61 1.78
C GLU A 193 2.07 1.12 3.04
N GLN A 194 0.74 0.95 3.10
CA GLN A 194 -0.04 1.30 4.28
C GLN A 194 0.30 0.39 5.46
N PHE A 195 0.44 -0.92 5.21
CA PHE A 195 0.79 -1.90 6.23
C PHE A 195 2.16 -1.64 6.85
N ILE A 196 3.19 -1.44 6.02
CA ILE A 196 4.53 -1.15 6.56
C ILE A 196 4.57 0.20 7.29
N ARG A 197 3.74 1.18 6.92
CA ARG A 197 3.59 2.43 7.68
C ARG A 197 3.07 2.18 9.10
N VAL A 198 2.09 1.31 9.28
CA VAL A 198 1.60 0.97 10.62
C VAL A 198 2.67 0.20 11.40
N VAL A 199 3.44 -0.68 10.73
CA VAL A 199 4.59 -1.34 11.34
C VAL A 199 5.65 -0.32 11.79
N THR A 200 5.95 0.72 11.02
CA THR A 200 6.92 1.75 11.44
C THR A 200 6.43 2.55 12.64
N TYR A 201 5.12 2.81 12.76
CA TYR A 201 4.56 3.38 14.00
C TYR A 201 4.75 2.44 15.19
N GLY A 202 4.56 1.13 15.00
CA GLY A 202 4.81 0.11 16.02
C GLY A 202 6.27 0.11 16.47
N VAL A 203 7.21 0.11 15.53
CA VAL A 203 8.66 0.16 15.83
C VAL A 203 9.04 1.46 16.55
N ALA A 204 8.53 2.61 16.10
CA ALA A 204 8.79 3.90 16.75
C ALA A 204 8.23 3.94 18.18
N SER A 205 7.06 3.35 18.40
CA SER A 205 6.44 3.30 19.73
C SER A 205 6.87 2.11 20.59
N ASN A 206 7.80 1.29 20.08
CA ASN A 206 8.23 0.02 20.68
C ASN A 206 7.04 -0.91 21.05
N CYS A 207 6.06 -1.01 20.16
CA CYS A 207 4.86 -1.81 20.32
C CYS A 207 4.72 -2.84 19.21
N THR A 208 4.56 -4.11 19.59
CA THR A 208 4.40 -5.24 18.66
C THR A 208 2.95 -5.52 18.30
N VAL A 209 1.98 -5.03 19.07
CA VAL A 209 0.55 -5.25 18.80
C VAL A 209 -0.02 -3.96 18.21
N ILE A 210 -0.01 -3.92 16.88
CA ILE A 210 -0.24 -2.70 16.10
C ILE A 210 -1.66 -2.64 15.52
N THR A 211 -2.40 -3.76 15.52
CA THR A 211 -3.67 -3.87 14.80
C THR A 211 -4.90 -3.42 15.59
N ASP A 212 -5.87 -2.82 14.89
CA ASP A 212 -7.23 -2.61 15.36
C ASP A 212 -8.13 -3.79 14.93
N LYS A 213 -8.56 -4.62 15.89
CA LYS A 213 -9.35 -5.83 15.59
C LYS A 213 -10.67 -5.52 14.87
N ALA A 214 -11.39 -4.46 15.28
CA ALA A 214 -12.67 -4.11 14.69
C ALA A 214 -12.48 -3.54 13.27
N GLY A 215 -11.44 -2.72 13.11
CA GLY A 215 -11.05 -2.19 11.81
C GLY A 215 -10.59 -3.27 10.83
N ILE A 216 -9.80 -4.24 11.29
CA ILE A 216 -9.35 -5.36 10.45
C ILE A 216 -10.52 -6.25 10.04
N LYS A 217 -11.49 -6.51 10.93
CA LYS A 217 -12.72 -7.25 10.56
C LYS A 217 -13.46 -6.57 9.41
N SER A 218 -13.62 -5.25 9.48
CA SER A 218 -14.25 -4.46 8.42
C SER A 218 -13.43 -4.46 7.13
N LEU A 219 -12.09 -4.43 7.24
CA LEU A 219 -11.18 -4.54 6.10
C LEU A 219 -11.26 -5.91 5.42
N LEU A 220 -11.35 -7.01 6.18
CA LEU A 220 -11.49 -8.36 5.63
C LEU A 220 -12.83 -8.54 4.91
N GLU A 221 -13.91 -8.00 5.47
CA GLU A 221 -15.21 -7.98 4.78
C GLU A 221 -15.14 -7.15 3.48
N LEU A 222 -14.46 -5.99 3.52
CA LEU A 222 -14.22 -5.18 2.32
C LEU A 222 -13.42 -5.96 1.27
N TYR A 223 -12.34 -6.64 1.67
CA TYR A 223 -11.52 -7.46 0.78
C TYR A 223 -12.30 -8.62 0.17
N MET A 224 -13.19 -9.26 0.94
CA MET A 224 -14.11 -10.27 0.41
C MET A 224 -15.05 -9.68 -0.65
N VAL A 225 -15.67 -8.54 -0.36
CA VAL A 225 -16.59 -7.85 -1.28
C VAL A 225 -15.89 -7.40 -2.58
N LEU A 226 -14.64 -6.96 -2.48
CA LEU A 226 -13.81 -6.51 -3.62
C LEU A 226 -13.03 -7.64 -4.33
N GLY A 227 -13.16 -8.89 -3.83
CA GLY A 227 -12.45 -10.05 -4.36
C GLY A 227 -10.93 -9.94 -4.27
N VAL A 228 -10.39 -9.33 -3.22
CA VAL A 228 -8.94 -9.18 -3.00
C VAL A 228 -8.33 -10.54 -2.61
N PRO A 229 -7.24 -10.97 -3.25
CA PRO A 229 -6.60 -12.24 -2.94
C PRO A 229 -5.77 -12.18 -1.65
N VAL A 230 -6.44 -12.32 -0.49
CA VAL A 230 -5.80 -12.21 0.83
C VAL A 230 -4.62 -13.18 0.99
N LYS A 231 -4.68 -14.38 0.41
CA LYS A 231 -3.55 -15.33 0.44
C LYS A 231 -2.30 -14.78 -0.23
N ALA A 232 -2.44 -14.16 -1.40
CA ALA A 232 -1.33 -13.53 -2.11
C ALA A 232 -0.77 -12.34 -1.30
N LEU A 233 -1.65 -11.53 -0.70
CA LEU A 233 -1.26 -10.44 0.19
C LEU A 233 -0.44 -10.93 1.39
N LEU A 234 -0.89 -12.01 2.06
CA LEU A 234 -0.17 -12.61 3.20
C LEU A 234 1.22 -13.14 2.80
N CYS A 235 1.36 -13.71 1.60
CA CYS A 235 2.67 -14.12 1.07
C CYS A 235 3.62 -12.92 0.92
N VAL A 236 3.12 -11.80 0.38
CA VAL A 236 3.93 -10.58 0.22
C VAL A 236 4.29 -9.97 1.57
N LEU A 237 3.34 -9.92 2.51
CA LEU A 237 3.60 -9.42 3.87
C LEU A 237 4.62 -10.28 4.61
N THR A 238 4.60 -11.60 4.42
CA THR A 238 5.60 -12.51 5.02
C THR A 238 7.00 -12.24 4.47
N GLU A 239 7.13 -12.03 3.16
CA GLU A 239 8.41 -11.67 2.55
C GLU A 239 8.86 -10.26 2.97
N LEU A 240 7.93 -9.31 3.05
CA LEU A 240 8.19 -7.95 3.51
C LEU A 240 8.67 -7.92 4.97
N LYS A 241 8.09 -8.76 5.83
CA LYS A 241 8.58 -9.00 7.19
C LYS A 241 10.03 -9.44 7.18
N ASN A 242 10.36 -10.50 6.43
CA ASN A 242 11.71 -11.03 6.36
C ASN A 242 12.72 -9.98 5.86
N LEU A 243 12.37 -9.23 4.82
CA LEU A 243 13.21 -8.16 4.29
C LEU A 243 13.44 -7.04 5.32
N SER A 244 12.39 -6.61 6.02
CA SER A 244 12.45 -5.54 7.02
C SER A 244 13.28 -5.94 8.24
N VAL A 245 13.02 -7.14 8.79
CA VAL A 245 13.76 -7.68 9.94
C VAL A 245 15.24 -7.87 9.59
N ASN A 246 15.53 -8.48 8.44
CA ASN A 246 16.91 -8.68 8.00
C ASN A 246 17.61 -7.35 7.68
N ARG A 247 16.88 -6.32 7.25
CA ARG A 247 17.45 -5.00 7.03
C ARG A 247 17.90 -4.38 8.35
N LEU A 248 17.04 -4.40 9.37
CA LEU A 248 17.34 -3.85 10.68
C LEU A 248 18.48 -4.58 11.40
N ARG A 249 18.49 -5.93 11.36
CA ARG A 249 19.58 -6.74 11.93
C ARG A 249 20.93 -6.42 11.30
N ARG A 250 20.99 -6.32 9.97
CA ARG A 250 22.23 -5.95 9.26
C ARG A 250 22.75 -4.56 9.62
N SER A 251 21.86 -3.65 10.01
CA SER A 251 22.21 -2.31 10.46
C SER A 251 22.47 -2.22 11.97
N GLY A 252 22.40 -3.35 12.70
CA GLY A 252 22.69 -3.43 14.14
C GLY A 252 21.51 -3.09 15.07
N TYR A 253 20.29 -2.95 14.54
CA TYR A 253 19.10 -2.56 15.31
C TYR A 253 18.32 -3.78 15.80
N GLU A 254 18.92 -4.58 16.69
CA GLU A 254 18.34 -5.87 17.13
C GLU A 254 16.99 -5.74 17.84
N ARG A 255 16.83 -4.73 18.71
CA ARG A 255 15.56 -4.50 19.43
C ARG A 255 14.45 -4.12 18.47
N GLU A 256 14.72 -3.17 17.58
CA GLU A 256 13.77 -2.72 16.56
C GLU A 256 13.46 -3.84 15.56
N SER A 257 14.43 -4.71 15.25
CA SER A 257 14.19 -5.88 14.40
C SER A 257 13.23 -6.88 15.04
N THR A 258 13.34 -7.08 16.36
CA THR A 258 12.43 -7.94 17.15
C THR A 258 11.05 -7.31 17.27
N CYS A 259 10.98 -5.99 17.47
CA CYS A 259 9.72 -5.26 17.47
C CYS A 259 9.03 -5.32 16.10
N ALA A 260 9.77 -5.11 15.01
CA ALA A 260 9.25 -5.21 13.65
C ALA A 260 8.72 -6.62 13.34
N GLN A 261 9.47 -7.66 13.73
CA GLN A 261 9.04 -9.05 13.64
C GLN A 261 7.67 -9.25 14.31
N GLY A 262 7.54 -8.83 15.59
CA GLY A 262 6.28 -8.95 16.33
C GLY A 262 5.13 -8.15 15.71
N ALA A 263 5.40 -6.92 15.23
CA ALA A 263 4.41 -6.08 14.56
C ALA A 263 3.90 -6.67 13.25
N PHE A 264 4.78 -7.26 12.43
CA PHE A 264 4.35 -8.00 11.25
C PHE A 264 3.58 -9.27 11.61
N ASP A 265 4.00 -9.99 12.66
CA ASP A 265 3.31 -11.21 13.09
C ASP A 265 1.89 -10.91 13.59
N ASP A 266 1.69 -9.80 14.34
CA ASP A 266 0.37 -9.30 14.71
C ASP A 266 -0.49 -8.98 13.49
N LEU A 267 0.05 -8.24 12.52
CA LEU A 267 -0.64 -7.88 11.29
C LEU A 267 -1.04 -9.11 10.45
N ILE A 268 -0.10 -10.02 10.23
CA ILE A 268 -0.32 -11.23 9.43
C ILE A 268 -1.35 -12.14 10.13
N CYS A 269 -1.29 -12.25 11.45
CA CYS A 269 -2.26 -12.98 12.24
C CYS A 269 -3.67 -12.38 12.08
N ALA A 270 -3.79 -11.06 12.24
CA ALA A 270 -5.07 -10.36 12.14
C ALA A 270 -5.69 -10.45 10.73
N LEU A 271 -4.87 -10.43 9.68
CA LEU A 271 -5.33 -10.56 8.29
C LEU A 271 -5.59 -12.01 7.86
N ASN A 272 -5.24 -13.00 8.67
CA ASN A 272 -5.45 -14.40 8.33
C ASN A 272 -6.85 -14.86 8.78
N PRO A 273 -7.77 -15.18 7.83
CA PRO A 273 -9.16 -15.53 8.14
C PRO A 273 -9.33 -16.87 8.85
N LYS A 274 -8.26 -17.64 9.10
CA LYS A 274 -8.30 -18.95 9.79
C LYS A 274 -8.10 -18.86 11.30
N SER A 275 -8.26 -17.68 11.91
CA SER A 275 -7.99 -17.45 13.33
C SER A 275 -9.20 -17.67 14.27
N GLU A 276 -10.30 -18.24 13.77
CA GLU A 276 -11.46 -18.72 14.55
C GLU A 276 -11.80 -20.17 14.21
#